data_AF-A0A918GDW9-F1
#
_entry.id   AF-A0A918GDW9-F1
#
_cell.length_a   1.000
_cell.length_b   1.000
_cell.length_c   1.000
_cell.angle_alpha   90.00
_cell.angle_beta   90.00
_cell.angle_gamma   90.00
#
_symmetry.space_group_name_H-M   'P 1'
#
loop_
_entity.id
_entity.type
_entity.pdbx_description
1 polymer ?
#
loop_
_entity_poly.entity_id
_entity_poly.type
_entity_poly.pdbx_seq_one_letter_code
_entity_poly.pdbx_strand_id
1 'polypeptide(L)'
;MIDSTLIGSAPIPEYTRGRSLRPNREYHRMYYAMRRAHERGDHAEFRKLRQRLRSLPSSDPRDPDYRRLRYVRYADDTLLGFIGPKAEAEEIKARLAQFLRDDLKLELSPDKTLITHARTRAARFLGYEITVQHSSTKVTNGRRSVNGVIRLRVPIPVINAYCSRYLKRSQPAHRSDLFAAPVRDIVRTYGAEYRGIVQYYLLASDVFRLSQLHWVMETSLLKTLAGKHRSTVSAMARKYRSKVATPVGPRVCLQVTSERPGRKPLVARFGGIPLRRQRTALITDKSPTGAVIRRRELVSRLLAGRCEVCGGTDGLTVHHVRSLTDLSERRQPHPAWVTVMLRKRRKALVACRDCHTSIHADG
;
A
#
# COMPACT_ATOMS: atom_id res chain seq x y z
N MET A 1 -1.03 -28.08 1.13
CA MET A 1 0.01 -28.86 1.82
C MET A 1 1.20 -27.92 1.98
N ILE A 2 1.51 -27.51 3.20
CA ILE A 2 2.72 -26.76 3.51
C ILE A 2 3.57 -27.74 4.31
N ASP A 3 4.70 -28.10 3.73
CA ASP A 3 5.64 -29.08 4.23
C ASP A 3 6.01 -28.82 5.70
N SER A 4 5.70 -29.82 6.52
CA SER A 4 6.01 -29.91 7.95
C SER A 4 7.44 -30.39 8.23
N THR A 5 8.33 -30.37 7.24
CA THR A 5 9.59 -31.12 7.27
C THR A 5 10.85 -30.32 7.63
N LEU A 6 10.78 -29.00 7.85
CA LEU A 6 11.94 -28.24 8.33
C LEU A 6 12.05 -28.17 9.86
N ILE A 7 11.14 -28.81 10.59
CA ILE A 7 11.09 -28.79 12.06
C ILE A 7 10.72 -30.19 12.59
N GLY A 8 11.50 -31.20 12.22
CA GLY A 8 11.34 -32.56 12.75
C GLY A 8 11.70 -32.72 14.23
N SER A 9 12.29 -31.69 14.87
CA SER A 9 12.84 -31.76 16.23
C SER A 9 12.43 -30.64 17.19
N ALA A 10 11.65 -29.63 16.77
CA ALA A 10 11.17 -28.61 17.72
C ALA A 10 9.87 -29.08 18.42
N PRO A 11 9.61 -28.68 19.68
CA PRO A 11 8.55 -29.22 20.55
C PRO A 11 7.11 -28.81 20.15
N ILE A 12 6.85 -28.48 18.88
CA ILE A 12 5.53 -28.06 18.40
C ILE A 12 4.42 -29.10 18.63
N PRO A 13 4.66 -30.43 18.49
CA PRO A 13 3.66 -31.44 18.79
C PRO A 13 3.27 -31.48 20.28
N GLU A 14 4.23 -31.21 21.18
CA GLU A 14 4.06 -31.28 22.65
C GLU A 14 3.07 -30.22 23.16
N TYR A 15 3.05 -29.04 22.53
CA TYR A 15 2.20 -27.92 22.90
C TYR A 15 0.86 -27.84 22.13
N THR A 16 0.46 -28.93 21.47
CA THR A 16 -0.85 -29.05 20.82
C THR A 16 -1.63 -30.21 21.43
N ARG A 17 -2.59 -29.91 22.32
CA ARG A 17 -3.44 -30.90 23.00
C ARG A 17 -4.90 -30.48 23.06
N GLY A 18 -5.79 -31.46 23.08
CA GLY A 18 -7.24 -31.28 23.12
C GLY A 18 -7.88 -31.05 21.74
N ARG A 19 -8.97 -31.77 21.44
CA ARG A 19 -9.72 -31.61 20.18
C ARG A 19 -10.58 -30.34 20.16
N SER A 20 -11.19 -29.99 21.29
CA SER A 20 -12.07 -28.83 21.47
C SER A 20 -12.01 -28.32 22.91
N LEU A 21 -12.28 -27.03 23.10
CA LEU A 21 -12.44 -26.44 24.43
C LEU A 21 -13.63 -27.06 25.16
N ARG A 22 -13.48 -27.31 26.47
CA ARG A 22 -14.56 -27.74 27.36
C ARG A 22 -15.73 -26.73 27.29
N PRO A 23 -16.99 -27.21 27.27
CA PRO A 23 -18.16 -26.33 27.31
C PRO A 23 -18.26 -25.62 28.66
N ASN A 24 -18.65 -24.34 28.65
CA ASN A 24 -18.83 -23.57 29.88
C ASN A 24 -20.16 -23.96 30.55
N ARG A 25 -20.09 -24.63 31.70
CA ARG A 25 -21.27 -25.10 32.45
C ARG A 25 -22.22 -23.96 32.83
N GLU A 26 -21.70 -22.79 33.21
CA GLU A 26 -22.51 -21.62 33.58
C GLU A 26 -23.30 -21.10 32.37
N TYR A 27 -22.63 -21.00 31.22
CA TYR A 27 -23.28 -20.61 29.97
C TYR A 27 -24.43 -21.56 29.61
N HIS A 28 -24.20 -22.88 29.68
CA HIS A 28 -25.24 -23.87 29.38
C HIS A 28 -26.39 -23.82 30.38
N ARG A 29 -26.12 -23.70 31.69
CA ARG A 29 -27.16 -23.55 32.72
C ARG A 29 -28.06 -22.35 32.43
N MET A 30 -27.46 -21.21 32.08
CA MET A 30 -28.21 -20.00 31.74
C MET A 30 -28.94 -20.11 30.40
N TYR A 31 -28.36 -20.78 29.41
CA TYR A 31 -29.01 -21.04 28.13
C TYR A 31 -30.28 -21.88 28.31
N TYR A 32 -30.23 -22.94 29.12
CA TYR A 32 -31.41 -23.75 29.43
C TYR A 32 -32.44 -22.97 30.26
N ALA A 33 -32.02 -22.13 31.21
CA ALA A 33 -32.93 -21.24 31.92
C ALA A 33 -33.63 -20.24 30.97
N MET A 34 -32.90 -19.65 30.03
CA MET A 34 -33.45 -18.76 29.00
C MET A 34 -34.46 -19.49 28.11
N ARG A 35 -34.17 -20.74 27.72
CA ARG A 35 -35.10 -21.57 26.95
C ARG A 35 -36.39 -21.85 27.72
N ARG A 36 -36.29 -22.24 29.01
CA ARG A 36 -37.46 -22.46 29.86
C ARG A 36 -38.30 -21.19 30.05
N ALA A 37 -37.67 -20.02 30.22
CA ALA A 37 -38.38 -18.75 30.30
C ALA A 37 -39.14 -18.42 28.99
N HIS A 38 -38.55 -18.73 27.84
CA HIS A 38 -39.22 -18.59 26.54
C HIS A 38 -40.41 -19.54 26.39
N GLU A 39 -40.24 -20.81 26.77
CA GLU A 39 -41.30 -21.83 26.74
C GLU A 39 -42.48 -21.48 27.69
N ARG A 40 -42.21 -20.78 28.80
CA ARG A 40 -43.22 -20.25 29.73
C ARG A 40 -43.87 -18.93 29.29
N GLY A 41 -43.43 -18.31 28.20
CA GLY A 41 -43.92 -17.00 27.75
C GLY A 41 -43.44 -15.80 28.57
N ASP A 42 -42.49 -15.97 29.50
CA ASP A 42 -41.93 -14.85 30.28
C ASP A 42 -40.91 -14.07 29.45
N HIS A 43 -41.41 -13.08 28.73
CA HIS A 43 -40.60 -12.21 27.88
C HIS A 43 -39.62 -11.32 28.65
N ALA A 44 -39.89 -10.98 29.91
CA ALA A 44 -39.03 -10.12 30.72
C ALA A 44 -37.79 -10.90 31.21
N GLU A 45 -38.01 -12.09 31.77
CA GLU A 45 -36.94 -13.00 32.19
C GLU A 45 -36.10 -13.45 30.98
N PHE A 46 -36.74 -13.76 29.85
CA PHE A 46 -36.05 -14.09 28.60
C PHE A 46 -35.07 -13.00 28.15
N ARG A 47 -35.50 -11.73 28.14
CA ARG A 47 -34.64 -10.60 27.72
C ARG A 47 -33.44 -10.44 28.66
N LYS A 48 -33.67 -10.51 29.97
CA LYS A 48 -32.62 -10.40 31.00
C LYS A 48 -31.59 -11.51 30.88
N LEU A 49 -32.05 -12.76 30.78
CA LEU A 49 -31.18 -13.93 30.61
C LEU A 49 -30.43 -13.87 29.28
N ARG A 50 -31.06 -13.42 28.19
CA ARG A 50 -30.40 -13.25 26.89
C ARG A 50 -29.30 -12.18 26.95
N GLN A 51 -29.51 -11.08 27.67
CA GLN A 51 -28.50 -10.04 27.84
C GLN A 51 -27.29 -10.55 28.64
N ARG A 52 -27.54 -11.31 29.71
CA ARG A 52 -26.48 -11.90 30.55
C ARG A 52 -25.78 -13.07 29.85
N LEU A 53 -26.50 -13.88 29.09
CA LEU A 53 -25.92 -14.96 28.28
C LEU A 53 -24.95 -14.42 27.23
N ARG A 54 -25.20 -13.22 26.70
CA ARG A 54 -24.22 -12.56 25.84
C ARG A 54 -22.88 -12.50 26.58
N SER A 55 -22.77 -11.93 27.79
CA SER A 55 -21.47 -11.66 28.43
C SER A 55 -20.61 -12.91 28.62
N LEU A 56 -21.22 -14.09 28.79
CA LEU A 56 -20.53 -15.35 29.02
C LEU A 56 -20.00 -16.02 27.73
N PRO A 57 -18.78 -16.59 27.76
CA PRO A 57 -18.29 -17.42 26.67
C PRO A 57 -18.95 -18.80 26.70
N SER A 58 -19.25 -19.37 25.53
CA SER A 58 -19.88 -20.70 25.39
C SER A 58 -18.95 -21.86 25.75
N SER A 59 -17.64 -21.67 25.56
CA SER A 59 -16.60 -22.61 25.92
C SER A 59 -15.68 -21.97 26.96
N ASP A 60 -15.06 -22.78 27.80
CA ASP A 60 -14.12 -22.31 28.82
C ASP A 60 -12.86 -21.73 28.15
N PRO A 61 -12.58 -20.42 28.28
CA PRO A 61 -11.38 -19.82 27.70
C PRO A 61 -10.07 -20.22 28.41
N ARG A 62 -10.14 -20.79 29.62
CA ARG A 62 -8.99 -21.15 30.46
C ARG A 62 -8.81 -22.66 30.61
N ASP A 63 -9.39 -23.44 29.70
CA ASP A 63 -9.30 -24.89 29.70
C ASP A 63 -7.82 -25.36 29.75
N PRO A 64 -7.39 -26.07 30.82
CA PRO A 64 -6.02 -26.56 30.93
C PRO A 64 -5.68 -27.66 29.91
N ASP A 65 -6.69 -28.39 29.42
CA ASP A 65 -6.51 -29.54 28.51
C ASP A 65 -6.39 -29.12 27.06
N TYR A 66 -6.70 -27.86 26.74
CA TYR A 66 -6.65 -27.34 25.39
C TYR A 66 -5.44 -26.41 25.23
N ARG A 67 -4.52 -26.81 24.36
CA ARG A 67 -3.40 -25.98 23.90
C ARG A 67 -3.29 -26.08 22.39
N ARG A 68 -3.01 -24.96 21.74
CA ARG A 68 -2.61 -24.97 20.32
C ARG A 68 -1.46 -24.01 20.11
N LEU A 69 -0.40 -24.53 19.50
CA LEU A 69 0.68 -23.74 18.95
C LEU A 69 0.56 -23.70 17.43
N ARG A 70 0.61 -22.50 16.85
CA ARG A 70 0.68 -22.26 15.42
C ARG A 70 1.97 -21.54 15.12
N TYR A 71 2.65 -21.95 14.07
CA TYR A 71 3.92 -21.40 13.65
C TYR A 71 3.83 -20.90 12.20
N VAL A 72 4.40 -19.74 11.94
CA VAL A 72 4.58 -19.17 10.60
C VAL A 72 5.97 -18.54 10.53
N ARG A 73 6.72 -18.81 9.46
CA ARG A 73 8.02 -18.20 9.19
C ARG A 73 8.07 -17.60 7.81
N TYR A 74 8.71 -16.44 7.70
CA TYR A 74 9.02 -15.78 6.45
C TYR A 74 10.45 -15.23 6.52
N ALA A 75 11.39 -15.87 5.81
CA ALA A 75 12.83 -15.61 5.94
C ALA A 75 13.28 -15.63 7.42
N ASP A 76 13.69 -14.48 7.95
CA ASP A 76 14.17 -14.31 9.32
C ASP A 76 13.05 -13.98 10.32
N ASP A 77 11.88 -13.56 9.84
CA ASP A 77 10.74 -13.22 10.70
C ASP A 77 9.93 -14.48 11.05
N THR A 78 9.80 -14.77 12.34
CA THR A 78 8.99 -15.87 12.87
C THR A 78 7.83 -15.37 13.73
N LEU A 79 6.64 -15.95 13.52
CA LEU A 79 5.45 -15.69 14.32
C LEU A 79 4.93 -16.98 14.95
N LEU A 80 4.71 -16.95 16.26
CA LEU A 80 4.10 -18.03 17.02
C LEU A 80 2.76 -17.55 17.60
N GLY A 81 1.70 -18.29 17.30
CA GLY A 81 0.39 -18.12 17.90
C GLY A 81 0.14 -19.22 18.92
N PHE A 82 0.08 -18.87 20.20
CA PHE A 82 -0.15 -19.82 21.28
C PHE A 82 -1.47 -19.57 22.00
N ILE A 83 -2.24 -20.63 22.23
CA ILE A 83 -3.43 -20.62 23.08
C ILE A 83 -3.06 -21.32 24.39
N GLY A 84 -2.82 -20.54 25.44
CA GLY A 84 -2.46 -21.03 26.77
C GLY A 84 -2.08 -19.88 27.72
N PRO A 85 -1.66 -20.19 28.95
CA PRO A 85 -1.22 -19.20 29.92
C PRO A 85 0.12 -18.56 29.52
N LYS A 86 0.40 -17.37 30.06
CA LYS A 86 1.62 -16.62 29.76
C LYS A 86 2.90 -17.35 30.19
N ALA A 87 2.86 -18.06 31.33
CA ALA A 87 4.01 -18.80 31.86
C ALA A 87 4.49 -19.89 30.88
N GLU A 88 3.57 -20.66 30.30
CA GLU A 88 3.92 -21.66 29.27
C GLU A 88 4.49 -20.99 28.00
N ALA A 89 4.01 -19.80 27.63
CA ALA A 89 4.56 -19.05 26.51
C ALA A 89 6.00 -18.56 26.77
N GLU A 90 6.32 -18.22 28.02
CA GLU A 90 7.68 -17.84 28.45
C GLU A 90 8.63 -19.05 28.42
N GLU A 91 8.15 -20.23 28.83
CA GLU A 91 8.90 -21.48 28.72
C GLU A 91 9.20 -21.83 27.26
N ILE A 92 8.21 -21.74 26.37
CA ILE A 92 8.40 -21.96 24.92
C ILE A 92 9.45 -20.98 24.38
N LYS A 93 9.41 -19.71 24.78
CA LYS A 93 10.41 -18.71 24.39
C LYS A 93 11.81 -19.12 24.86
N ALA A 94 11.96 -19.58 26.10
CA ALA A 94 13.23 -20.01 26.65
C ALA A 94 13.82 -21.22 25.91
N ARG A 95 13.00 -22.25 25.66
CA ARG A 95 13.40 -23.45 24.90
C ARG A 95 13.81 -23.10 23.47
N LEU A 96 13.07 -22.22 22.79
CA LEU A 96 13.43 -21.75 21.45
C LEU A 96 14.72 -20.95 21.43
N ALA A 97 14.95 -20.11 22.44
CA ALA A 97 16.20 -19.36 22.57
C ALA A 97 17.41 -20.28 22.78
N GLN A 98 17.23 -21.38 23.52
CA GLN A 98 18.26 -22.39 23.70
C GLN A 98 18.56 -23.14 22.40
N PHE A 99 17.52 -23.65 21.73
CA PHE A 99 17.66 -24.33 20.43
C PHE A 99 18.38 -23.46 19.37
N LEU A 100 18.04 -22.17 19.29
CA LEU A 100 18.68 -21.25 18.36
C LEU A 100 20.17 -21.02 18.67
N ARG A 101 20.55 -21.00 19.95
CA ARG A 101 21.94 -20.84 20.36
C ARG A 101 22.75 -22.12 20.16
N ASP A 102 22.22 -23.25 20.58
CA ASP A 102 22.98 -24.51 20.66
C ASP A 102 23.14 -25.15 19.27
N ASP A 103 22.06 -25.23 18.48
CA ASP A 103 22.08 -25.93 17.19
C ASP A 103 22.40 -25.01 16.01
N LEU A 104 21.87 -23.78 16.04
CA LEU A 104 21.99 -22.83 14.92
C LEU A 104 23.04 -21.75 15.15
N LYS A 105 23.60 -21.64 16.37
CA LYS A 105 24.57 -20.60 16.76
C LYS A 105 24.08 -19.17 16.47
N LEU A 106 22.79 -18.95 16.63
CA LEU A 106 22.14 -17.66 16.42
C LEU A 106 21.66 -17.07 17.74
N GLU A 107 21.89 -15.78 17.93
CA GLU A 107 21.40 -15.05 19.10
C GLU A 107 20.00 -14.48 18.86
N LEU A 108 19.08 -14.79 19.78
CA LEU A 108 17.74 -14.23 19.75
C LEU A 108 17.75 -12.80 20.28
N SER A 109 17.38 -11.83 19.44
CA SER A 109 17.23 -10.43 19.89
C SER A 109 16.07 -10.32 20.90
N PRO A 110 16.33 -9.92 22.17
CA PRO A 110 15.30 -9.82 23.20
C PRO A 110 14.30 -8.69 22.88
N ASP A 111 14.78 -7.61 22.27
CA ASP A 111 13.97 -6.42 21.93
C ASP A 111 12.94 -6.70 20.83
N LYS A 112 13.24 -7.64 19.93
CA LYS A 112 12.33 -8.04 18.84
C LYS A 112 11.32 -9.09 19.29
N THR A 113 11.62 -9.87 20.33
CA THR A 113 10.80 -11.03 20.76
C THR A 113 9.86 -10.69 21.90
N LEU A 114 8.79 -9.97 21.57
CA LEU A 114 7.78 -9.52 22.51
C LEU A 114 6.62 -10.52 22.62
N ILE A 115 6.39 -11.06 23.82
CA ILE A 115 5.16 -11.81 24.12
C ILE A 115 4.03 -10.81 24.33
N THR A 116 3.04 -10.83 23.43
CA THR A 116 1.90 -9.90 23.47
C THR A 116 0.60 -10.66 23.60
N HIS A 117 -0.30 -10.15 24.44
CA HIS A 117 -1.64 -10.72 24.55
C HIS A 117 -2.51 -10.20 23.40
N ALA A 118 -2.85 -11.09 22.46
CA ALA A 118 -3.41 -10.74 21.16
C ALA A 118 -4.78 -10.03 21.17
N ARG A 119 -5.49 -10.01 22.31
CA ARG A 119 -6.74 -9.23 22.49
C ARG A 119 -6.50 -7.76 22.87
N THR A 120 -5.38 -7.46 23.54
CA THR A 120 -5.12 -6.13 24.10
C THR A 120 -4.06 -5.37 23.32
N ARG A 121 -3.05 -6.07 22.80
CA ARG A 121 -1.98 -5.49 21.98
C ARG A 121 -1.91 -6.19 20.63
N ALA A 122 -1.52 -5.43 19.61
CA ALA A 122 -1.28 -5.98 18.28
C ALA A 122 0.16 -6.47 18.17
N ALA A 123 0.35 -7.65 17.58
CA ALA A 123 1.67 -8.12 17.17
C ALA A 123 1.98 -7.57 15.77
N ARG A 124 3.23 -7.18 15.50
CA ARG A 124 3.66 -6.77 14.16
C ARG A 124 4.35 -7.93 13.46
N PHE A 125 3.93 -8.23 12.24
CA PHE A 125 4.53 -9.27 11.41
C PHE A 125 4.37 -8.89 9.93
N LEU A 126 5.46 -8.90 9.17
CA LEU A 126 5.49 -8.53 7.75
C LEU A 126 4.71 -7.23 7.46
N GLY A 127 4.98 -6.16 8.20
CA GLY A 127 4.32 -4.87 7.99
C GLY A 127 2.82 -4.79 8.35
N TYR A 128 2.22 -5.87 8.85
CA TYR A 128 0.84 -5.92 9.35
C TYR A 128 0.78 -5.86 10.87
N GLU A 129 -0.33 -5.31 11.39
CA GLU A 129 -0.74 -5.48 12.78
C GLU A 129 -1.74 -6.64 12.89
N ILE A 130 -1.38 -7.67 13.66
CA ILE A 130 -2.20 -8.85 13.90
C ILE A 130 -2.89 -8.70 15.26
N THR A 131 -4.20 -8.80 15.25
CA THR A 131 -5.04 -8.71 16.45
C THR A 131 -6.07 -9.83 16.45
N VAL A 132 -6.48 -10.29 17.64
CA VAL A 132 -7.63 -11.19 17.77
C VAL A 132 -8.85 -10.36 18.09
N GLN A 133 -9.91 -10.48 17.28
CA GLN A 133 -11.13 -9.75 17.54
C GLN A 133 -11.85 -10.31 18.77
N HIS A 134 -12.32 -9.41 19.61
CA HIS A 134 -13.18 -9.74 20.73
C HIS A 134 -14.22 -8.62 20.87
N SER A 135 -15.48 -8.94 20.64
CA SER A 135 -16.58 -7.99 20.80
C SER A 135 -17.77 -8.68 21.43
N SER A 136 -18.21 -8.14 22.57
CA SER A 136 -19.35 -8.64 23.31
C SER A 136 -20.69 -8.31 22.65
N THR A 137 -20.71 -7.30 21.79
CA THR A 137 -21.90 -6.64 21.23
C THR A 137 -22.17 -6.98 19.78
N LYS A 138 -21.16 -7.44 19.02
CA LYS A 138 -21.34 -7.85 17.61
C LYS A 138 -21.91 -9.27 17.54
N VAL A 139 -23.20 -9.34 17.22
CA VAL A 139 -23.96 -10.59 17.07
C VAL A 139 -24.39 -10.73 15.61
N THR A 140 -24.06 -11.85 14.98
CA THR A 140 -24.54 -12.24 13.64
C THR A 140 -25.30 -13.56 13.79
N ASN A 141 -26.51 -13.65 13.24
CA ASN A 141 -27.36 -14.85 13.32
C ASN A 141 -27.54 -15.35 14.76
N GLY A 142 -27.71 -14.43 15.72
CA GLY A 142 -27.90 -14.76 17.14
C GLY A 142 -26.66 -15.23 17.90
N ARG A 143 -25.46 -15.28 17.26
CA ARG A 143 -24.20 -15.73 17.88
C ARG A 143 -23.09 -14.66 17.79
N ARG A 144 -22.11 -14.71 18.71
CA ARG A 144 -20.91 -13.85 18.73
C ARG A 144 -19.87 -14.29 17.70
N SER A 145 -20.17 -14.10 16.42
CA SER A 145 -19.38 -14.56 15.27
C SER A 145 -17.95 -14.01 15.18
N VAL A 146 -17.64 -12.95 15.94
CA VAL A 146 -16.38 -12.19 15.79
C VAL A 146 -15.29 -12.65 16.77
N ASN A 147 -15.66 -13.29 17.88
CA ASN A 147 -14.71 -13.62 18.94
C ASN A 147 -13.71 -14.71 18.49
N GLY A 148 -12.42 -14.46 18.69
CA GLY A 148 -11.35 -15.40 18.33
C GLY A 148 -10.92 -15.33 16.87
N VAL A 149 -11.56 -14.50 16.05
CA VAL A 149 -11.19 -14.33 14.63
C VAL A 149 -9.97 -13.43 14.51
N ILE A 150 -8.93 -13.92 13.83
CA ILE A 150 -7.71 -13.16 13.54
C ILE A 150 -8.04 -12.02 12.55
N ARG A 151 -7.58 -10.81 12.88
CA ARG A 151 -7.71 -9.61 12.06
C ARG A 151 -6.34 -9.03 11.75
N LEU A 152 -6.06 -8.94 10.46
CA LEU A 152 -4.95 -8.16 9.92
C LEU A 152 -5.38 -6.69 9.83
N ARG A 153 -4.49 -5.80 10.25
CA ARG A 153 -4.67 -4.35 10.24
C ARG A 153 -3.49 -3.64 9.61
N VAL A 154 -3.77 -2.49 9.00
CA VAL A 154 -2.72 -1.57 8.53
C VAL A 154 -2.22 -0.74 9.72
N PRO A 155 -0.92 -0.79 10.06
CA PRO A 155 -0.38 0.03 11.13
C PRO A 155 -0.52 1.52 10.80
N ILE A 156 -1.03 2.32 11.76
CA ILE A 156 -1.16 3.78 11.60
C ILE A 156 0.20 4.45 11.28
N PRO A 157 1.32 4.07 11.94
CA PRO A 157 2.62 4.67 11.63
C PRO A 157 3.04 4.47 10.18
N VAL A 158 2.67 3.34 9.56
CA VAL A 158 2.97 3.07 8.15
C VAL A 158 2.17 4.00 7.23
N ILE A 159 0.88 4.21 7.51
CA ILE A 159 0.06 5.17 6.76
C ILE A 159 0.67 6.56 6.85
N ASN A 160 1.05 6.99 8.05
CA ASN A 160 1.67 8.30 8.27
C ASN A 160 3.02 8.43 7.55
N ALA A 161 3.85 7.39 7.56
CA ALA A 161 5.13 7.36 6.86
C ALA A 161 4.97 7.44 5.33
N TYR A 162 3.95 6.79 4.76
CA TYR A 162 3.65 6.95 3.33
C TYR A 162 3.10 8.34 3.03
N CYS A 163 2.20 8.86 3.86
CA CYS A 163 1.66 10.21 3.70
C CYS A 163 2.76 11.28 3.77
N SER A 164 3.70 11.19 4.70
CA SER A 164 4.75 12.20 4.91
C SER A 164 5.59 12.45 3.66
N ARG A 165 5.78 11.44 2.79
CA ARG A 165 6.49 11.57 1.51
C ARG A 165 5.82 12.55 0.52
N TYR A 166 4.52 12.80 0.68
CA TYR A 166 3.74 13.70 -0.18
C TYR A 166 3.30 14.98 0.55
N LEU A 167 3.67 15.13 1.82
CA LEU A 167 3.38 16.30 2.63
C LEU A 167 4.61 17.22 2.73
N LYS A 168 4.39 18.53 2.66
CA LYS A 168 5.35 19.54 3.14
C LYS A 168 4.63 20.42 4.15
N ARG A 169 5.23 20.65 5.32
CA ARG A 169 4.59 21.39 6.44
C ARG A 169 3.18 20.85 6.74
N SER A 170 3.04 19.53 6.82
CA SER A 170 1.77 18.80 7.07
C SER A 170 0.66 19.01 6.03
N GLN A 171 0.95 19.61 4.88
CA GLN A 171 -0.02 19.78 3.79
C GLN A 171 0.43 19.05 2.51
N PRO A 172 -0.50 18.49 1.71
CA PRO A 172 -0.15 17.88 0.44
C PRO A 172 0.59 18.87 -0.44
N ALA A 173 1.77 18.51 -0.92
CA ALA A 173 2.64 19.39 -1.70
C ALA A 173 2.87 18.83 -3.09
N HIS A 174 3.24 19.69 -4.04
CA HIS A 174 3.65 19.26 -5.36
C HIS A 174 5.02 18.56 -5.30
N ARG A 175 5.22 17.59 -6.19
CA ARG A 175 6.49 16.89 -6.41
C ARG A 175 7.26 17.56 -7.56
N SER A 176 8.15 18.48 -7.21
CA SER A 176 8.96 19.24 -8.18
C SER A 176 9.92 18.36 -8.99
N ASP A 177 10.36 17.23 -8.41
CA ASP A 177 11.20 16.22 -9.07
C ASP A 177 10.54 15.61 -10.32
N LEU A 178 9.21 15.60 -10.38
CA LEU A 178 8.44 15.04 -11.49
C LEU A 178 8.07 16.08 -12.57
N PHE A 179 8.44 17.35 -12.40
CA PHE A 179 8.11 18.40 -13.37
C PHE A 179 8.74 18.17 -14.74
N ALA A 180 9.90 17.53 -14.81
CA ALA A 180 10.55 17.17 -16.06
C ALA A 180 9.84 16.02 -16.80
N ALA A 181 9.15 15.13 -16.07
CA ALA A 181 8.50 13.96 -16.65
C ALA A 181 7.22 14.33 -17.42
N PRO A 182 6.86 13.61 -18.50
CA PRO A 182 5.60 13.84 -19.18
C PRO A 182 4.41 13.50 -18.27
N VAL A 183 3.28 14.20 -18.44
CA VAL A 183 2.09 14.11 -17.56
C VAL A 183 1.63 12.66 -17.33
N ARG A 184 1.62 11.84 -18.38
CA ARG A 184 1.30 10.41 -18.30
C ARG A 184 2.22 9.69 -17.31
N ASP A 185 3.53 9.95 -17.36
CA ASP A 185 4.50 9.25 -16.51
C ASP A 185 4.42 9.73 -15.05
N ILE A 186 4.02 10.98 -14.81
CA ILE A 186 3.68 11.50 -13.48
C ILE A 186 2.50 10.68 -12.91
N VAL A 187 1.38 10.62 -13.63
CA VAL A 187 0.19 9.86 -13.21
C VAL A 187 0.49 8.37 -13.04
N ARG A 188 1.30 7.80 -13.93
CA ARG A 188 1.73 6.39 -13.84
C ARG A 188 2.54 6.12 -12.57
N THR A 189 3.45 7.03 -12.20
CA THR A 189 4.29 6.89 -11.01
C THR A 189 3.45 6.90 -9.74
N TYR A 190 2.61 7.92 -9.55
CA TYR A 190 1.68 7.99 -8.42
C TYR A 190 0.74 6.77 -8.39
N GLY A 191 0.21 6.38 -9.54
CA GLY A 191 -0.68 5.23 -9.68
C GLY A 191 -0.01 3.90 -9.32
N ALA A 192 1.25 3.71 -9.69
CA ALA A 192 2.01 2.51 -9.37
C ALA A 192 2.40 2.45 -7.89
N GLU A 193 2.88 3.55 -7.32
CA GLU A 193 3.19 3.68 -5.89
C GLU A 193 1.95 3.38 -5.03
N TYR A 194 0.82 4.04 -5.33
CA TYR A 194 -0.43 3.82 -4.60
C TYR A 194 -0.96 2.40 -4.76
N ARG A 195 -0.97 1.87 -5.99
CA ARG A 195 -1.43 0.49 -6.25
C ARG A 195 -0.62 -0.53 -5.48
N GLY A 196 0.71 -0.40 -5.46
CA GLY A 196 1.58 -1.32 -4.73
C GLY A 196 1.22 -1.39 -3.25
N ILE A 197 1.05 -0.23 -2.60
CA ILE A 197 0.69 -0.14 -1.17
C ILE A 197 -0.70 -0.75 -0.91
N VAL A 198 -1.70 -0.39 -1.70
CA VAL A 198 -3.07 -0.90 -1.53
C VAL A 198 -3.14 -2.40 -1.74
N GLN A 199 -2.44 -2.91 -2.75
CA GLN A 199 -2.43 -4.32 -3.10
C GLN A 199 -1.71 -5.15 -2.05
N TYR A 200 -0.61 -4.62 -1.49
CA TYR A 200 0.07 -5.22 -0.35
C TYR A 200 -0.85 -5.36 0.85
N TYR A 201 -1.62 -4.31 1.19
CA TYR A 201 -2.50 -4.26 2.37
C TYR A 201 -3.94 -4.74 2.15
N LEU A 202 -4.26 -5.35 1.00
CA LEU A 202 -5.65 -5.69 0.64
C LEU A 202 -6.27 -6.79 1.52
N LEU A 203 -5.43 -7.58 2.20
CA LEU A 203 -5.84 -8.58 3.19
C LEU A 203 -6.30 -7.94 4.51
N ALA A 204 -5.90 -6.68 4.78
CA ALA A 204 -6.25 -5.97 5.99
C ALA A 204 -7.76 -5.71 6.08
N SER A 205 -8.30 -5.87 7.28
CA SER A 205 -9.72 -5.62 7.54
C SER A 205 -10.05 -4.15 7.74
N ASP A 206 -9.05 -3.28 7.82
CA ASP A 206 -9.17 -1.83 7.88
C ASP A 206 -8.49 -1.14 6.69
N VAL A 207 -8.41 -1.83 5.53
CA VAL A 207 -7.86 -1.28 4.28
C VAL A 207 -8.53 0.04 3.85
N PHE A 208 -9.76 0.29 4.29
CA PHE A 208 -10.45 1.57 4.07
C PHE A 208 -9.68 2.77 4.64
N ARG A 209 -8.82 2.58 5.65
CA ARG A 209 -7.97 3.64 6.23
C ARG A 209 -6.97 4.21 5.21
N LEU A 210 -6.66 3.46 4.15
CA LEU A 210 -5.86 3.97 3.03
C LEU A 210 -6.57 5.06 2.22
N SER A 211 -7.84 5.37 2.52
CA SER A 211 -8.52 6.56 1.97
C SER A 211 -7.80 7.86 2.33
N GLN A 212 -7.18 7.93 3.51
CA GLN A 212 -6.35 9.07 3.90
C GLN A 212 -5.15 9.21 2.96
N LEU A 213 -4.43 8.10 2.71
CA LEU A 213 -3.31 8.08 1.78
C LEU A 213 -3.76 8.45 0.36
N HIS A 214 -4.90 7.91 -0.09
CA HIS A 214 -5.49 8.26 -1.39
C HIS A 214 -5.70 9.76 -1.51
N TRP A 215 -6.36 10.39 -0.53
CA TRP A 215 -6.63 11.83 -0.55
C TRP A 215 -5.34 12.66 -0.58
N VAL A 216 -4.33 12.29 0.24
CA VAL A 216 -3.03 12.98 0.27
C VAL A 216 -2.32 12.88 -1.08
N MET A 217 -2.23 11.67 -1.65
CA MET A 217 -1.57 11.42 -2.93
C MET A 217 -2.33 12.06 -4.10
N GLU A 218 -3.66 12.03 -4.09
CA GLU A 218 -4.51 12.66 -5.11
C GLU A 218 -4.29 14.18 -5.13
N THR A 219 -4.32 14.80 -3.96
CA THR A 219 -4.10 16.25 -3.82
C THR A 219 -2.68 16.63 -4.24
N SER A 220 -1.68 15.85 -3.84
CA SER A 220 -0.28 16.05 -4.24
C SER A 220 -0.08 15.90 -5.76
N LEU A 221 -0.70 14.88 -6.38
CA LEU A 221 -0.68 14.66 -7.82
C LEU A 221 -1.30 15.86 -8.56
N LEU A 222 -2.49 16.29 -8.16
CA LEU A 222 -3.16 17.42 -8.80
C LEU A 222 -2.39 18.72 -8.64
N LYS A 223 -1.78 18.99 -7.48
CA LYS A 223 -0.87 20.14 -7.29
C LYS A 223 0.36 20.05 -8.18
N THR A 224 0.88 18.84 -8.41
CA THR A 224 2.01 18.60 -9.33
C THR A 224 1.63 18.91 -10.78
N LEU A 225 0.44 18.47 -11.21
CA LEU A 225 -0.08 18.77 -12.56
C LEU A 225 -0.39 20.25 -12.74
N ALA A 226 -0.99 20.88 -11.74
CA ALA A 226 -1.31 22.31 -11.71
C ALA A 226 -0.05 23.16 -11.85
N GLY A 227 1.00 22.85 -11.07
CA GLY A 227 2.30 23.52 -11.17
C GLY A 227 2.96 23.36 -12.55
N LYS A 228 2.91 22.16 -13.14
CA LYS A 228 3.47 21.89 -14.47
C LYS A 228 2.75 22.67 -15.58
N HIS A 229 1.42 22.77 -15.51
CA HIS A 229 0.60 23.44 -16.53
C HIS A 229 0.33 24.92 -16.25
N ARG A 230 0.83 25.47 -15.15
CA ARG A 230 0.48 26.82 -14.66
C ARG A 230 -1.04 27.02 -14.60
N SER A 231 -1.73 26.04 -14.01
CA SER A 231 -3.19 26.00 -13.92
C SER A 231 -3.63 25.74 -12.49
N THR A 232 -4.94 25.65 -12.23
CA THR A 232 -5.49 25.37 -10.92
C THR A 232 -5.68 23.86 -10.69
N VAL A 233 -5.67 23.45 -9.42
CA VAL A 233 -5.96 22.06 -9.01
C VAL A 233 -7.32 21.60 -9.55
N SER A 234 -8.34 22.45 -9.44
CA SER A 234 -9.70 22.16 -9.92
C SER A 234 -9.77 21.98 -11.43
N ALA A 235 -9.02 22.77 -12.21
CA ALA A 235 -8.95 22.61 -13.66
C ALA A 235 -8.30 21.28 -14.05
N MET A 236 -7.20 20.90 -13.38
CA MET A 236 -6.54 19.62 -13.61
C MET A 236 -7.42 18.43 -13.19
N ALA A 237 -8.13 18.55 -12.06
CA ALA A 237 -9.06 17.53 -11.60
C ALA A 237 -10.17 17.30 -12.62
N ARG A 238 -10.77 18.37 -13.15
CA ARG A 238 -11.82 18.29 -14.17
C ARG A 238 -11.29 17.68 -15.48
N LYS A 239 -10.11 18.11 -15.92
CA LYS A 239 -9.48 17.67 -17.18
C LYS A 239 -9.17 16.17 -17.22
N TYR A 240 -8.67 15.62 -16.12
CA TYR A 240 -8.22 14.22 -16.07
C TYR A 240 -9.21 13.29 -15.38
N ARG A 241 -10.41 13.78 -15.00
CA ARG A 241 -11.46 12.97 -14.38
C ARG A 241 -11.94 11.90 -15.36
N SER A 242 -11.92 10.65 -14.92
CA SER A 242 -12.48 9.54 -15.68
C SER A 242 -13.22 8.58 -14.75
N LYS A 243 -14.15 7.80 -15.32
CA LYS A 243 -14.87 6.73 -14.61
C LYS A 243 -14.34 5.39 -15.10
N VAL A 244 -13.98 4.52 -14.17
CA VAL A 244 -13.53 3.15 -14.46
C VAL A 244 -14.52 2.17 -13.85
N ALA A 245 -14.92 1.17 -14.63
CA ALA A 245 -15.69 0.04 -14.14
C ALA A 245 -14.81 -0.80 -13.21
N THR A 246 -15.25 -0.97 -11.97
CA THR A 246 -14.62 -1.91 -11.02
C THR A 246 -15.61 -3.03 -10.71
N PRO A 247 -15.16 -4.20 -10.20
CA PRO A 247 -16.06 -5.29 -9.79
C PRO A 247 -17.13 -4.88 -8.75
N VAL A 248 -16.97 -3.71 -8.13
CA VAL A 248 -17.84 -3.17 -7.08
C VAL A 248 -18.67 -1.97 -7.58
N GLY A 249 -18.64 -1.70 -8.89
CA GLY A 249 -19.32 -0.56 -9.51
C GLY A 249 -18.36 0.51 -10.07
N PRO A 250 -18.89 1.53 -10.76
CA PRO A 250 -18.08 2.57 -11.37
C PRO A 250 -17.42 3.44 -10.30
N ARG A 251 -16.12 3.74 -10.47
CA ARG A 251 -15.38 4.67 -9.61
C ARG A 251 -14.71 5.78 -10.39
N VAL A 252 -14.66 6.95 -9.77
CA VAL A 252 -13.92 8.10 -10.29
C VAL A 252 -12.43 7.87 -10.06
N CYS A 253 -11.63 8.19 -11.07
CA CYS A 253 -10.18 8.13 -11.05
C CYS A 253 -9.60 9.26 -11.90
N LEU A 254 -8.29 9.45 -11.81
CA LEU A 254 -7.54 10.34 -12.69
C LEU A 254 -6.87 9.51 -13.77
N GLN A 255 -7.21 9.76 -15.04
CA GLN A 255 -6.70 9.01 -16.19
C GLN A 255 -6.06 9.94 -17.23
N VAL A 256 -4.92 9.51 -17.75
CA VAL A 256 -4.24 10.13 -18.89
C VAL A 256 -4.01 9.07 -19.95
N THR A 257 -4.53 9.30 -21.15
CA THR A 257 -4.33 8.44 -22.32
C THR A 257 -3.32 9.11 -23.25
N SER A 258 -2.32 8.36 -23.71
CA SER A 258 -1.44 8.80 -24.81
C SER A 258 -1.59 7.87 -26.00
N GLU A 259 -2.06 8.41 -27.10
CA GLU A 259 -2.24 7.68 -28.35
C GLU A 259 -0.89 7.34 -28.98
N ARG A 260 -0.88 6.25 -29.74
CA ARG A 260 0.27 5.77 -30.48
C ARG A 260 -0.20 5.33 -31.86
N PRO A 261 0.37 5.88 -32.95
CA PRO A 261 0.06 5.37 -34.28
C PRO A 261 0.41 3.87 -34.35
N GLY A 262 -0.58 3.05 -34.72
CA GLY A 262 -0.42 1.60 -34.89
C GLY A 262 -0.24 0.76 -33.62
N ARG A 263 -0.37 1.31 -32.40
CA ARG A 263 -0.24 0.53 -31.15
C ARG A 263 -1.32 0.90 -30.14
N LYS A 264 -1.62 -0.02 -29.21
CA LYS A 264 -2.55 0.25 -28.11
C LYS A 264 -2.13 1.51 -27.33
N PRO A 265 -3.07 2.42 -27.03
CA PRO A 265 -2.77 3.67 -26.34
C PRO A 265 -2.23 3.39 -24.93
N LEU A 266 -1.24 4.18 -24.49
CA LEU A 266 -0.63 4.06 -23.18
C LEU A 266 -1.46 4.81 -22.14
N VAL A 267 -2.27 4.07 -21.38
CA VAL A 267 -3.14 4.61 -20.33
C VAL A 267 -2.44 4.59 -18.98
N ALA A 268 -2.31 5.76 -18.35
CA ALA A 268 -1.89 5.90 -16.96
C ALA A 268 -3.09 6.27 -16.08
N ARG A 269 -3.20 5.61 -14.91
CA ARG A 269 -4.32 5.76 -13.98
C ARG A 269 -3.84 5.92 -12.55
N PHE A 270 -4.46 6.85 -11.83
CA PHE A 270 -4.37 6.99 -10.39
C PHE A 270 -5.77 6.86 -9.77
N GLY A 271 -5.89 6.06 -8.69
CA GLY A 271 -7.17 5.75 -8.05
C GLY A 271 -7.94 4.63 -8.76
N GLY A 272 -9.25 4.56 -8.53
CA GLY A 272 -10.12 3.53 -9.13
C GLY A 272 -9.95 2.12 -8.54
N ILE A 273 -9.24 1.97 -7.41
CA ILE A 273 -9.04 0.68 -6.73
C ILE A 273 -10.06 0.57 -5.59
N PRO A 274 -10.87 -0.51 -5.51
CA PRO A 274 -11.73 -0.75 -4.36
C PRO A 274 -10.91 -0.96 -3.09
N LEU A 275 -11.04 -0.06 -2.12
CA LEU A 275 -10.53 -0.27 -0.75
C LEU A 275 -11.46 -1.21 0.03
N ARG A 276 -11.60 -2.44 -0.45
CA ARG A 276 -12.35 -3.51 0.22
C ARG A 276 -11.43 -4.69 0.46
N ARG A 277 -11.56 -5.28 1.64
CA ARG A 277 -10.79 -6.46 2.02
C ARG A 277 -11.04 -7.59 1.03
N GLN A 278 -9.97 -8.17 0.49
CA GLN A 278 -10.02 -9.38 -0.33
C GLN A 278 -9.26 -10.48 0.40
N ARG A 279 -9.95 -11.55 0.79
CA ARG A 279 -9.35 -12.64 1.60
C ARG A 279 -8.41 -13.55 0.78
N THR A 280 -8.60 -13.58 -0.54
CA THR A 280 -7.82 -14.38 -1.50
C THR A 280 -6.89 -13.53 -2.34
N ALA A 281 -6.55 -12.31 -1.88
CA ALA A 281 -5.63 -11.45 -2.59
C ALA A 281 -4.24 -12.08 -2.65
N LEU A 282 -3.77 -12.39 -3.86
CA LEU A 282 -2.38 -12.73 -4.10
C LEU A 282 -1.56 -11.45 -4.09
N ILE A 283 -0.60 -11.36 -3.16
CA ILE A 283 0.37 -10.26 -3.14
C ILE A 283 1.30 -10.48 -4.33
N THR A 284 1.11 -9.70 -5.39
CA THR A 284 2.02 -9.71 -6.53
C THR A 284 3.09 -8.65 -6.27
N ASP A 285 4.28 -9.09 -5.86
CA ASP A 285 5.41 -8.18 -5.66
C ASP A 285 6.01 -7.78 -7.02
N LYS A 286 5.37 -6.80 -7.65
CA LYS A 286 5.94 -6.13 -8.82
C LYS A 286 6.55 -4.84 -8.32
N SER A 287 7.88 -4.80 -8.24
CA SER A 287 8.60 -3.55 -8.09
C SER A 287 8.08 -2.57 -9.14
N PRO A 288 7.48 -1.42 -8.74
CA PRO A 288 7.07 -0.43 -9.71
C PRO A 288 8.35 0.02 -10.41
N THR A 289 8.48 -0.31 -11.69
CA THR A 289 9.54 0.27 -12.52
C THR A 289 9.31 1.77 -12.45
N GLY A 290 10.15 2.46 -11.67
CA GLY A 290 10.03 3.90 -11.47
C GLY A 290 9.91 4.57 -12.84
N ALA A 291 9.25 5.71 -12.93
CA ALA A 291 9.45 6.53 -14.11
C ALA A 291 10.96 6.70 -14.25
N VAL A 292 11.54 6.15 -15.31
CA VAL A 292 12.87 6.52 -15.75
C VAL A 292 12.73 8.01 -16.02
N ILE A 293 13.06 8.83 -15.03
CA ILE A 293 13.20 10.26 -15.20
C ILE A 293 14.33 10.31 -16.20
N ARG A 294 13.99 10.46 -17.48
CA ARG A 294 14.95 10.76 -18.53
C ARG A 294 15.48 12.16 -18.20
N ARG A 295 16.36 12.25 -17.21
CA ARG A 295 17.21 13.42 -16.93
C ARG A 295 18.06 13.75 -18.16
N ARG A 296 18.11 12.85 -19.13
CA ARG A 296 18.83 12.98 -20.40
C ARG A 296 17.87 13.19 -21.59
N GLU A 297 16.88 14.09 -21.48
CA GLU A 297 16.05 14.51 -22.63
C GLU A 297 16.93 14.92 -23.82
N LEU A 298 17.98 15.69 -23.54
CA LEU A 298 18.98 16.11 -24.53
C LEU A 298 19.66 14.92 -25.21
N VAL A 299 20.08 13.91 -24.45
CA VAL A 299 20.70 12.70 -25.03
C VAL A 299 19.68 11.93 -25.86
N SER A 300 18.42 11.83 -25.44
CA SER A 300 17.40 11.18 -26.26
C SER A 300 17.08 11.94 -27.55
N ARG A 301 17.24 13.27 -27.56
CA ARG A 301 17.10 14.12 -28.75
C ARG A 301 18.30 13.98 -29.68
N LEU A 302 19.51 13.93 -29.12
CA LEU A 302 20.74 13.64 -29.87
C LEU A 302 20.68 12.23 -30.50
N LEU A 303 20.25 11.23 -29.74
CA LEU A 303 20.05 9.85 -30.21
C LEU A 303 18.90 9.70 -31.22
N ALA A 304 18.02 10.69 -31.35
CA ALA A 304 17.01 10.68 -32.41
C ALA A 304 17.62 10.92 -33.80
N GLY A 305 18.90 11.33 -33.86
CA GLY A 305 19.69 11.39 -35.09
C GLY A 305 19.18 12.42 -36.09
N ARG A 306 18.52 13.50 -35.65
CA ARG A 306 17.96 14.54 -36.53
C ARG A 306 18.19 15.94 -35.98
N CYS A 307 18.54 16.87 -36.84
CA CYS A 307 18.63 18.30 -36.56
C CYS A 307 17.22 18.85 -36.27
N GLU A 308 17.10 19.65 -35.22
CA GLU A 308 15.81 20.21 -34.81
C GLU A 308 15.43 21.51 -35.55
N VAL A 309 16.35 22.05 -36.36
CA VAL A 309 16.13 23.22 -37.21
C VAL A 309 15.72 22.79 -38.61
N CYS A 310 16.53 21.94 -39.27
CA CYS A 310 16.34 21.55 -40.68
C CYS A 310 16.00 20.07 -40.91
N GLY A 311 16.12 19.20 -39.89
CA GLY A 311 15.87 17.76 -40.03
C GLY A 311 17.06 16.92 -40.54
N GLY A 312 18.18 17.53 -40.93
CA GLY A 312 19.38 16.83 -41.40
C GLY A 312 20.03 15.91 -40.37
N THR A 313 20.83 14.94 -40.82
CA THR A 313 21.41 13.87 -39.99
C THR A 313 22.90 14.03 -39.71
N ASP A 314 23.58 14.95 -40.40
CA ASP A 314 25.04 15.00 -40.43
C ASP A 314 25.65 15.87 -39.33
N GLY A 315 26.65 15.30 -38.63
CA GLY A 315 27.49 16.03 -37.67
C GLY A 315 26.71 16.72 -36.55
N LEU A 316 25.80 16.00 -35.89
CA LEU A 316 24.90 16.56 -34.87
C LEU A 316 25.67 17.01 -33.62
N THR A 317 25.53 18.28 -33.27
CA THR A 317 26.09 18.89 -32.06
C THR A 317 24.99 19.54 -31.23
N VAL A 318 25.30 19.78 -29.96
CA VAL A 318 24.38 20.48 -29.05
C VAL A 318 24.77 21.94 -28.94
N HIS A 319 23.89 22.83 -29.38
CA HIS A 319 24.00 24.26 -29.13
C HIS A 319 23.29 24.64 -27.81
N HIS A 320 23.97 25.41 -26.97
CA HIS A 320 23.44 25.89 -25.69
C HIS A 320 23.46 27.42 -25.61
N VAL A 321 22.36 28.00 -25.14
CA VAL A 321 22.22 29.44 -24.86
C VAL A 321 22.14 29.72 -23.37
N ARG A 322 22.61 30.90 -22.96
CA ARG A 322 22.68 31.35 -21.57
C ARG A 322 21.29 31.58 -20.95
N SER A 323 20.43 32.31 -21.65
CA SER A 323 19.04 32.54 -21.25
C SER A 323 18.08 32.52 -22.44
N LEU A 324 16.80 32.22 -22.15
CA LEU A 324 15.71 32.31 -23.13
C LEU A 324 15.16 33.74 -23.25
N THR A 325 15.34 34.57 -22.21
CA THR A 325 14.96 35.99 -22.23
C THR A 325 15.76 36.76 -23.27
N ASP A 326 17.07 36.51 -23.31
CA ASP A 326 18.00 37.15 -24.25
C ASP A 326 17.63 36.83 -25.71
N LEU A 327 17.02 35.66 -25.95
CA LEU A 327 16.53 35.24 -27.27
C LEU A 327 15.20 35.91 -27.66
N SER A 328 14.30 36.14 -26.69
CA SER A 328 13.04 36.85 -26.93
C SER A 328 13.22 38.35 -27.15
N GLU A 329 14.32 38.92 -26.65
CA GLU A 329 14.66 40.34 -26.79
C GLU A 329 15.38 40.67 -28.12
N ARG A 330 15.75 39.65 -28.92
CA ARG A 330 16.36 39.86 -30.24
C ARG A 330 15.37 40.52 -31.21
N ARG A 331 15.85 41.47 -32.03
CA ARG A 331 15.05 42.13 -33.10
C ARG A 331 14.46 41.11 -34.06
N GLN A 332 13.21 41.35 -34.47
CA GLN A 332 12.53 40.54 -35.48
C GLN A 332 13.01 40.94 -36.90
N PRO A 333 13.02 39.99 -37.86
CA PRO A 333 12.53 38.61 -37.76
C PRO A 333 13.51 37.69 -37.02
N HIS A 334 12.97 36.79 -36.18
CA HIS A 334 13.81 35.83 -35.47
C HIS A 334 14.38 34.77 -36.42
N PRO A 335 15.67 34.43 -36.31
CA PRO A 335 16.24 33.28 -37.00
C PRO A 335 15.46 31.98 -36.69
N ALA A 336 15.47 31.04 -37.63
CA ALA A 336 14.70 29.79 -37.52
C ALA A 336 15.01 29.02 -36.22
N TRP A 337 16.27 29.01 -35.79
CA TRP A 337 16.70 28.34 -34.56
C TRP A 337 16.15 29.01 -33.29
N VAL A 338 16.07 30.35 -33.26
CA VAL A 338 15.50 31.12 -32.15
C VAL A 338 14.01 30.81 -32.01
N THR A 339 13.28 30.76 -33.12
CA THR A 339 11.86 30.41 -33.15
C THR A 339 11.61 29.00 -32.60
N VAL A 340 12.47 28.03 -32.97
CA VAL A 340 12.40 26.66 -32.45
C VAL A 340 12.68 26.61 -30.94
N MET A 341 13.69 27.34 -30.45
CA MET A 341 14.05 27.38 -29.03
C MET A 341 12.96 28.06 -28.18
N LEU A 342 12.36 29.16 -28.66
CA LEU A 342 11.26 29.85 -28.00
C LEU A 342 9.98 29.00 -27.96
N ARG A 343 9.65 28.31 -29.05
CA ARG A 343 8.51 27.37 -29.11
C ARG A 343 8.68 26.19 -28.15
N LYS A 344 9.90 25.64 -28.05
CA LYS A 344 10.21 24.52 -27.15
C LYS A 344 10.44 24.95 -25.70
N ARG A 345 10.74 26.24 -25.46
CA ARG A 345 11.15 26.80 -24.16
C ARG A 345 12.31 26.01 -23.53
N ARG A 346 13.36 25.72 -24.31
CA ARG A 346 14.55 24.95 -23.89
C ARG A 346 15.84 25.71 -24.25
N LYS A 347 16.82 25.70 -23.35
CA LYS A 347 18.14 26.33 -23.54
C LYS A 347 19.12 25.50 -24.38
N ALA A 348 18.74 24.30 -24.79
CA ALA A 348 19.56 23.38 -25.56
C ALA A 348 18.86 22.97 -26.86
N LEU A 349 19.56 23.05 -27.98
CA LEU A 349 19.12 22.70 -29.33
C LEU A 349 20.09 21.69 -29.95
N VAL A 350 19.57 20.64 -30.60
CA VAL A 350 20.40 19.72 -31.39
C VAL A 350 20.40 20.21 -32.83
N ALA A 351 21.58 20.52 -33.36
CA ALA A 351 21.77 21.10 -34.69
C ALA A 351 22.78 20.27 -35.49
N CYS A 352 22.60 20.16 -36.81
CA CYS A 352 23.65 19.64 -37.70
C CYS A 352 24.80 20.65 -37.81
N ARG A 353 25.91 20.24 -38.42
CA ARG A 353 27.09 21.11 -38.60
C ARG A 353 26.75 22.45 -39.24
N ASP A 354 25.94 22.45 -40.30
CA ASP A 354 25.58 23.67 -41.06
C ASP A 354 24.66 24.61 -40.27
N CYS A 355 23.68 24.05 -39.54
CA CYS A 355 22.85 24.85 -38.65
C CYS A 355 23.68 25.37 -37.47
N HIS A 356 24.64 24.60 -36.97
CA HIS A 356 25.48 25.03 -35.87
C HIS A 356 26.41 26.19 -36.28
N THR A 357 27.01 26.15 -37.47
CA THR A 357 27.80 27.28 -38.00
C THR A 357 26.94 28.50 -38.28
N SER A 358 25.73 28.34 -38.83
CA SER A 358 24.78 29.45 -39.02
C SER A 358 24.39 30.12 -37.70
N ILE A 359 24.18 29.34 -36.63
CA ILE A 359 23.87 29.89 -35.31
C ILE A 359 25.01 30.76 -34.76
N HIS A 360 26.27 30.38 -34.99
CA HIS A 360 27.45 31.16 -34.56
C HIS A 360 27.76 32.33 -35.49
N ALA A 361 27.34 32.28 -36.75
CA ALA A 361 27.46 33.41 -37.69
C ALA A 361 26.41 34.50 -37.42
N ASP A 362 25.22 34.12 -36.92
CA ASP A 362 24.14 35.04 -36.51
C ASP A 362 24.25 35.51 -35.03
N GLY A 363 25.32 35.10 -34.34
CA GLY A 363 25.56 35.32 -32.92
C GLY A 363 26.27 36.63 -32.67
#